data_AF-A0A3N1Q4W1-F1
#
_entry.id   AF-A0A3N1Q4W1-F1
#
_cell.length_a   1.000
_cell.length_b   1.000
_cell.length_c   1.000
_cell.angle_alpha   90.00
_cell.angle_beta   90.00
_cell.angle_gamma   90.00
#
_symmetry.space_group_name_H-M   'P 1'
#
loop_
_entity.id
_entity.type
_entity.pdbx_description
1 polymer ?
#
loop_
_entity_poly.entity_id
_entity_poly.type
_entity_poly.pdbx_seq_one_letter_code
_entity_poly.pdbx_strand_id
1 'polypeptide(L)'
;MLVTTPMLEHVRGLHFDLVISGPAPLVNLMARAAQSTDDRARLVVLQAGNRTELDDAALVRRTGMVLGTGRTVSLPKDLPSLLDKVYADDLVDGLGERAARELQRLDNKRTVQERRASGTAGWLAVPGPRDLDGDLSLLSRDYGGMEPELLSSVLGEDAMHVVCLYPGNLLEDGVLRVKLERDSKKRPKPGQLVPYLIPVPKRLVEGVEGDANSSWREVSALKTVLRFNLTRQDDEWVYRDGENRFCMTETGLMAGRFPEQPAPPRPSV
;
A
#
# COMPACT_ATOMS: atom_id res chain seq x y z
N MET A 1 0.10 -15.55 -18.30
CA MET A 1 0.97 -15.08 -17.21
C MET A 1 0.31 -13.87 -16.58
N LEU A 2 0.09 -13.87 -15.27
CA LEU A 2 -0.52 -12.74 -14.54
C LEU A 2 0.54 -12.15 -13.61
N VAL A 3 0.74 -10.83 -13.69
CA VAL A 3 1.57 -10.06 -12.74
C VAL A 3 0.64 -9.22 -11.89
N THR A 4 0.77 -9.32 -10.57
CA THR A 4 -0.15 -8.68 -9.63
C THR A 4 0.57 -8.31 -8.34
N THR A 5 -0.03 -7.37 -7.60
CA THR A 5 0.33 -7.00 -6.24
C THR A 5 -0.25 -8.02 -5.24
N PRO A 6 0.03 -7.89 -3.92
CA PRO A 6 -0.58 -8.72 -2.88
C PRO A 6 -2.11 -8.74 -2.85
N MET A 7 -2.81 -7.90 -3.64
CA MET A 7 -4.27 -7.97 -3.79
C MET A 7 -4.78 -9.36 -4.17
N LEU A 8 -3.98 -10.18 -4.87
CA LEU A 8 -4.35 -11.55 -5.22
C LEU A 8 -4.64 -12.43 -3.99
N GLU A 9 -4.07 -12.12 -2.82
CA GLU A 9 -4.33 -12.84 -1.56
C GLU A 9 -5.80 -12.78 -1.15
N HIS A 10 -6.54 -11.78 -1.62
CA HIS A 10 -7.95 -11.55 -1.28
C HIS A 10 -8.92 -12.00 -2.38
N VAL A 11 -8.41 -12.43 -3.53
CA VAL A 11 -9.22 -12.87 -4.66
C VAL A 11 -9.42 -14.37 -4.58
N ARG A 12 -10.67 -14.83 -4.68
CA ARG A 12 -11.03 -16.26 -4.67
C ARG A 12 -11.31 -16.76 -6.09
N GLY A 13 -11.03 -18.05 -6.32
CA GLY A 13 -11.38 -18.75 -7.56
C GLY A 13 -10.36 -18.59 -8.70
N LEU A 14 -9.19 -18.01 -8.43
CA LEU A 14 -8.07 -18.02 -9.35
C LEU A 14 -7.13 -19.17 -9.02
N HIS A 15 -6.55 -19.74 -10.07
CA HIS A 15 -5.94 -21.05 -10.03
C HIS A 15 -4.75 -21.07 -10.98
N PHE A 16 -3.56 -21.41 -10.46
CA PHE A 16 -2.31 -21.30 -11.21
C PHE A 16 -1.43 -22.56 -11.08
N ASP A 17 -0.84 -22.98 -12.18
CA ASP A 17 0.11 -24.10 -12.22
C ASP A 17 1.44 -23.76 -11.51
N LEU A 18 1.81 -22.47 -11.49
CA LEU A 18 3.02 -21.95 -10.87
C LEU A 18 2.78 -20.57 -10.28
N VAL A 19 3.18 -20.37 -9.03
CA VAL A 19 3.14 -19.06 -8.37
C VAL A 19 4.58 -18.58 -8.15
N ILE A 20 4.90 -17.40 -8.69
CA ILE A 20 6.16 -16.69 -8.44
C ILE A 20 5.85 -15.50 -7.55
N SER A 21 6.48 -15.43 -6.39
CA SER A 21 6.23 -14.42 -5.37
C SER A 21 7.49 -13.65 -5.04
N GLY A 22 7.36 -12.35 -4.77
CA GLY A 22 8.38 -11.62 -4.03
C GLY A 22 8.57 -12.18 -2.61
N PRO A 23 9.65 -11.80 -1.92
CA PRO A 23 9.87 -12.18 -0.53
C PRO A 23 8.76 -11.59 0.35
N ALA A 24 8.19 -12.40 1.25
CA ALA A 24 7.09 -12.02 2.13
C ALA A 24 7.10 -12.88 3.41
N PRO A 25 6.38 -12.47 4.46
CA PRO A 25 6.15 -13.32 5.63
C PRO A 25 5.52 -14.66 5.28
N LEU A 26 5.77 -15.68 6.11
CA LEU A 26 5.30 -17.05 5.88
C LEU A 26 3.80 -17.12 5.59
N VAL A 27 2.96 -16.43 6.38
CA VAL A 27 1.49 -16.46 6.21
C VAL A 27 1.09 -15.97 4.82
N ASN A 28 1.66 -14.86 4.35
CA ASN A 28 1.38 -14.32 3.01
C ASN A 28 1.84 -15.29 1.90
N LEU A 29 3.02 -15.90 2.06
CA LEU A 29 3.48 -16.92 1.11
C LEU A 29 2.56 -18.14 1.05
N MET A 30 2.01 -18.58 2.19
CA MET A 30 1.06 -19.69 2.23
C MET A 30 -0.29 -19.30 1.60
N ALA A 31 -0.78 -18.09 1.84
CA ALA A 31 -1.98 -17.58 1.19
C ALA A 31 -1.82 -17.52 -0.35
N ARG A 32 -0.63 -17.12 -0.83
CA ARG A 32 -0.31 -17.13 -2.27
C ARG A 32 -0.18 -18.55 -2.82
N ALA A 33 0.44 -19.47 -2.07
CA ALA A 33 0.58 -20.88 -2.48
C ALA A 33 -0.79 -21.59 -2.61
N ALA A 34 -1.77 -21.20 -1.81
CA ALA A 34 -3.13 -21.75 -1.86
C ALA A 34 -3.87 -21.45 -3.17
N GLN A 35 -3.37 -20.53 -4.00
CA GLN A 35 -3.91 -20.26 -5.35
C GLN A 35 -3.46 -21.32 -6.38
N SER A 36 -2.66 -22.31 -5.99
CA SER A 36 -2.27 -23.39 -6.88
C SER A 36 -3.31 -24.52 -6.92
N THR A 37 -3.46 -25.14 -8.09
CA THR A 37 -4.47 -26.18 -8.37
C THR A 37 -4.02 -27.60 -8.05
N ASP A 38 -2.71 -27.82 -7.94
CA ASP A 38 -2.12 -29.14 -7.87
C ASP A 38 -1.84 -29.55 -6.42
N ASP A 39 -1.96 -30.84 -6.12
CA ASP A 39 -1.57 -31.42 -4.82
C ASP A 39 -0.07 -31.20 -4.55
N ARG A 40 0.70 -30.85 -5.59
CA ARG A 40 2.08 -30.39 -5.53
C ARG A 40 2.25 -28.96 -6.03
N ALA A 41 1.53 -28.03 -5.39
CA ALA A 41 1.70 -26.60 -5.56
C ALA A 41 3.19 -26.19 -5.54
N ARG A 42 3.64 -25.53 -6.61
CA ARG A 42 5.00 -24.99 -6.70
C ARG A 42 4.97 -23.49 -6.45
N LEU A 43 5.61 -23.08 -5.36
CA LEU A 43 5.86 -21.68 -5.03
C LEU A 43 7.34 -21.36 -5.23
N VAL A 44 7.63 -20.40 -6.11
CA VAL A 44 8.97 -19.84 -6.29
C VAL A 44 9.01 -18.49 -5.60
N VAL A 45 9.89 -18.34 -4.61
CA VAL A 45 10.06 -17.09 -3.85
C VAL A 45 11.34 -16.42 -4.30
N LEU A 46 11.22 -15.20 -4.82
CA LEU A 46 12.37 -14.37 -5.17
C LEU A 46 13.10 -13.95 -3.90
N GLN A 47 14.43 -14.01 -3.93
CA GLN A 47 15.24 -13.61 -2.79
C GLN A 47 15.27 -12.09 -2.67
N ALA A 48 15.08 -11.57 -1.45
CA ALA A 48 15.19 -10.14 -1.18
C ALA A 48 16.62 -9.64 -1.46
N GLY A 49 16.74 -8.54 -2.21
CA GLY A 49 18.00 -7.83 -2.36
C GLY A 49 18.26 -6.89 -1.18
N ASN A 50 19.51 -6.48 -0.99
CA ASN A 50 19.91 -5.60 0.13
C ASN A 50 19.28 -4.19 0.09
N ARG A 51 18.67 -3.80 -1.03
CA ARG A 51 18.04 -2.48 -1.24
C ARG A 51 16.51 -2.54 -1.33
N THR A 52 15.91 -3.71 -1.15
CA THR A 52 14.46 -3.87 -1.22
C THR A 52 13.85 -3.34 0.08
N GLU A 53 13.01 -2.31 -0.01
CA GLU A 53 12.13 -1.94 1.10
C GLU A 53 11.07 -3.05 1.23
N LEU A 54 11.05 -3.70 2.39
CA LEU A 54 10.16 -4.81 2.68
C LEU A 54 9.26 -4.45 3.86
N ASP A 55 7.97 -4.73 3.69
CA ASP A 55 7.04 -4.78 4.80
C ASP A 55 7.46 -5.90 5.76
N ASP A 56 7.59 -5.55 7.04
CA ASP A 56 8.11 -6.44 8.10
C ASP A 56 9.37 -7.22 7.69
N ALA A 57 10.44 -6.49 7.33
CA ALA A 57 11.72 -7.04 6.89
C ALA A 57 12.30 -8.12 7.83
N ALA A 58 12.06 -8.01 9.14
CA ALA A 58 12.46 -9.00 10.12
C ALA A 58 11.76 -10.35 9.86
N LEU A 59 10.43 -10.33 9.75
CA LEU A 59 9.63 -11.54 9.53
C LEU A 59 9.89 -12.17 8.15
N VAL A 60 10.12 -11.35 7.13
CA VAL A 60 10.56 -11.80 5.80
C VAL A 60 11.90 -12.54 5.89
N ARG A 61 12.86 -11.98 6.64
CA ARG A 61 14.18 -12.59 6.83
C ARG A 61 14.09 -13.93 7.58
N ARG A 62 13.33 -13.97 8.69
CA ARG A 62 13.08 -15.21 9.46
C ARG A 62 12.40 -16.28 8.60
N THR A 63 11.41 -15.88 7.80
CA THR A 63 10.73 -16.78 6.85
C THR A 63 11.72 -17.39 5.85
N GLY A 64 12.61 -16.59 5.27
CA GLY A 64 13.64 -17.08 4.36
C GLY A 64 14.60 -18.07 5.03
N MET A 65 15.00 -17.81 6.28
CA MET A 65 15.86 -18.72 7.06
C MET A 65 15.16 -20.05 7.38
N VAL A 66 13.90 -19.99 7.81
CA VAL A 66 13.12 -21.18 8.17
C VAL A 66 12.80 -22.04 6.95
N LEU A 67 12.40 -21.42 5.83
CA LEU A 67 12.04 -22.17 4.62
C LEU A 67 13.28 -22.70 3.88
N GLY A 68 14.37 -21.94 3.81
CA GLY A 68 15.55 -22.31 3.02
C GLY A 68 15.25 -22.47 1.52
N THR A 69 16.07 -23.24 0.81
CA THR A 69 15.89 -23.56 -0.61
C THR A 69 15.44 -25.01 -0.81
N GLY A 70 14.56 -25.25 -1.79
CA GLY A 70 14.15 -26.61 -2.18
C GLY A 70 13.29 -27.37 -1.17
N ARG A 71 12.73 -26.69 -0.17
CA ARG A 71 11.92 -27.31 0.88
C ARG A 71 10.52 -27.68 0.38
N THR A 72 10.09 -28.90 0.72
CA THR A 72 8.69 -29.33 0.58
C THR A 72 7.96 -29.08 1.89
N VAL A 73 6.75 -28.54 1.83
CA VAL A 73 5.90 -28.23 2.99
C VAL A 73 4.56 -28.94 2.82
N SER A 74 4.16 -29.72 3.82
CA SER A 74 2.89 -30.44 3.83
C SER A 74 1.82 -29.59 4.51
N LEU A 75 0.90 -29.00 3.76
CA LEU A 75 -0.19 -28.22 4.32
C LEU A 75 -1.44 -29.09 4.54
N PRO A 76 -2.24 -28.85 5.61
CA PRO A 76 -2.03 -27.85 6.67
C PRO A 76 -1.07 -28.31 7.80
N LYS A 77 -0.59 -29.55 7.75
CA LYS A 77 0.11 -30.23 8.87
C LYS A 77 1.36 -29.50 9.37
N ASP A 78 2.19 -29.01 8.47
CA ASP A 78 3.48 -28.40 8.81
C ASP A 78 3.34 -26.91 9.19
N LEU A 79 2.19 -26.28 8.91
CA LEU A 79 1.99 -24.84 9.07
C LEU A 79 2.19 -24.37 10.52
N PRO A 80 1.60 -25.01 11.56
CA PRO A 80 1.80 -24.58 12.95
C PRO A 80 3.28 -24.60 13.34
N SER A 81 3.99 -25.70 13.06
CA SER A 81 5.42 -25.83 13.40
C SER A 81 6.30 -24.82 12.66
N LEU A 82 5.95 -24.49 11.41
CA LEU A 82 6.67 -23.46 10.66
C LEU A 82 6.42 -22.06 11.23
N LEU A 83 5.18 -21.76 11.63
CA LEU A 83 4.85 -20.49 12.29
C LEU A 83 5.60 -20.38 13.62
N ASP A 84 5.54 -21.41 14.47
CA ASP A 84 6.26 -21.43 15.74
C ASP A 84 7.74 -21.13 15.54
N LYS A 85 8.40 -21.76 14.55
CA LYS A 85 9.82 -21.52 14.23
C LYS A 85 10.10 -20.11 13.73
N VAL A 86 9.22 -19.54 12.92
CA VAL A 86 9.40 -18.17 12.39
C VAL A 86 9.29 -17.13 13.51
N TYR A 87 8.40 -17.35 14.48
CA TYR A 87 8.19 -16.46 15.61
C TYR A 87 9.05 -16.78 16.84
N ALA A 88 9.80 -17.88 16.84
CA ALA A 88 10.62 -18.29 17.98
C ALA A 88 11.78 -17.32 18.22
N ASP A 89 11.92 -16.86 19.47
CA ASP A 89 12.96 -15.91 19.89
C ASP A 89 14.38 -16.47 19.75
N ASP A 90 14.54 -17.80 19.88
CA ASP A 90 15.81 -18.52 19.83
C ASP A 90 16.33 -18.78 18.40
N LEU A 91 15.60 -18.36 17.35
CA LEU A 91 16.01 -18.54 15.96
C LEU A 91 17.40 -17.93 15.66
N VAL A 92 17.81 -16.92 16.43
CA VAL A 92 19.12 -16.25 16.29
C VAL A 92 20.29 -17.08 16.82
N ASP A 93 20.06 -18.06 17.69
CA ASP A 93 21.11 -18.76 18.44
C ASP A 93 22.00 -19.64 17.56
N GLY A 94 21.49 -20.05 16.39
CA GLY A 94 22.23 -20.82 15.39
C GLY A 94 22.92 -19.99 14.31
N LEU A 95 22.82 -18.65 14.36
CA LEU A 95 23.36 -17.76 13.32
C LEU A 95 24.78 -17.31 13.62
N GLY A 96 25.60 -17.15 12.57
CA GLY A 96 26.89 -16.48 12.70
C GLY A 96 26.73 -15.04 13.20
N GLU A 97 27.70 -14.53 13.94
CA GLU A 97 27.62 -13.27 14.71
C GLU A 97 27.11 -12.06 13.90
N ARG A 98 27.53 -11.93 12.63
CA ARG A 98 27.07 -10.85 11.75
C ARG A 98 25.59 -10.98 11.38
N ALA A 99 25.15 -12.19 11.04
CA ALA A 99 23.76 -12.46 10.66
C ALA A 99 22.82 -12.33 11.87
N ALA A 100 23.26 -12.77 13.05
CA ALA A 100 22.54 -12.60 14.30
C ALA A 100 22.35 -11.10 14.63
N ARG A 101 23.42 -10.29 14.54
CA ARG A 101 23.34 -8.83 14.79
C ARG A 101 22.42 -8.11 13.80
N GLU A 102 22.46 -8.49 12.53
CA GLU A 102 21.59 -7.91 11.51
C GLU A 102 20.12 -8.24 11.78
N LEU A 103 19.81 -9.51 12.05
CA LEU A 103 18.45 -9.95 12.37
C LEU A 103 17.94 -9.28 13.65
N GLN A 104 18.74 -9.22 14.70
CA GLN A 104 18.40 -8.53 15.95
C GLN A 104 18.07 -7.05 15.73
N ARG A 105 18.79 -6.36 14.84
CA ARG A 105 18.49 -4.96 14.49
C ARG A 105 17.12 -4.84 13.83
N LEU A 106 16.77 -5.77 12.95
CA LEU A 106 15.46 -5.80 12.29
C LEU A 106 14.35 -6.12 13.30
N ASP A 107 14.55 -7.11 14.18
CA ASP A 107 13.58 -7.48 15.23
C ASP A 107 13.34 -6.37 16.25
N ASN A 108 14.40 -5.64 16.62
CA ASN A 108 14.28 -4.46 17.47
C ASN A 108 13.45 -3.36 16.77
N LYS A 109 13.68 -3.13 15.47
CA LYS A 109 12.89 -2.17 14.69
C LYS A 109 11.42 -2.59 14.65
N ARG A 110 11.14 -3.87 14.37
CA ARG A 110 9.80 -4.46 14.37
C ARG A 110 9.11 -4.28 15.72
N THR A 111 9.78 -4.63 16.82
CA THR A 111 9.27 -4.47 18.20
C THR A 111 8.94 -3.01 18.52
N VAL A 112 9.80 -2.07 18.12
CA VAL A 112 9.54 -0.64 18.32
C VAL A 112 8.31 -0.18 17.52
N GLN A 113 8.19 -0.62 16.26
CA GLN A 113 7.02 -0.31 15.42
C GLN A 113 5.73 -0.88 16.01
N GLU A 114 5.75 -2.15 16.45
CA GLU A 114 4.61 -2.82 17.08
C GLU A 114 4.20 -2.15 18.39
N ARG A 115 5.15 -1.80 19.26
CA ARG A 115 4.86 -1.06 20.50
C ARG A 115 4.26 0.32 20.24
N ARG A 116 4.76 1.04 19.22
CA ARG A 116 4.19 2.33 18.81
C ARG A 116 2.75 2.14 18.33
N ALA A 117 2.51 1.20 17.41
CA ALA A 117 1.18 0.92 16.88
C ALA A 117 0.22 0.47 17.99
N SER A 118 0.62 -0.44 18.88
CA SER A 118 -0.21 -0.89 20.01
C SER A 118 -0.48 0.21 21.02
N GLY A 119 0.50 1.05 21.31
CA GLY A 119 0.32 2.22 22.17
C GLY A 119 -0.70 3.18 21.56
N THR A 120 -0.55 3.54 20.28
CA THR A 120 -1.49 4.40 19.56
C THR A 120 -2.88 3.76 19.48
N ALA A 121 -2.98 2.46 19.21
CA ALA A 121 -4.25 1.73 19.17
C ALA A 121 -4.99 1.78 20.50
N GLY A 122 -4.27 1.64 21.63
CA GLY A 122 -4.85 1.76 22.97
C GLY A 122 -5.36 3.16 23.26
N TRP A 123 -4.69 4.19 22.76
CA TRP A 123 -5.15 5.59 22.86
C TRP A 123 -6.38 5.89 21.98
N LEU A 124 -6.49 5.22 20.83
CA LEU A 124 -7.60 5.38 19.88
C LEU A 124 -8.78 4.43 20.17
N ALA A 125 -8.62 3.50 21.10
CA ALA A 125 -9.62 2.49 21.38
C ALA A 125 -10.88 3.11 22.00
N VAL A 126 -12.02 2.78 21.41
CA VAL A 126 -13.31 3.00 22.05
C VAL A 126 -13.42 2.04 23.26
N PRO A 127 -13.89 2.51 24.43
CA PRO A 127 -14.03 1.66 25.61
C PRO A 127 -14.83 0.37 25.31
N GLY A 128 -14.40 -0.74 25.92
CA GLY A 128 -15.11 -2.00 25.78
C GLY A 128 -16.48 -1.93 26.46
N PRO A 129 -17.44 -2.80 26.09
CA PRO A 129 -18.79 -2.78 26.67
C PRO A 129 -18.84 -2.88 28.20
N ARG A 130 -17.81 -3.50 28.82
CA ARG A 130 -17.69 -3.62 30.29
C ARG A 130 -17.15 -2.36 30.96
N ASP A 131 -16.46 -1.51 30.21
CA ASP A 131 -15.79 -0.31 30.73
C ASP A 131 -16.69 0.92 30.69
N LEU A 132 -17.88 0.80 30.09
CA LEU A 132 -18.83 1.90 29.97
C LEU A 132 -19.63 2.13 31.26
N ASP A 133 -19.95 1.08 32.02
CA ASP A 133 -20.76 1.14 33.26
C ASP A 133 -21.99 2.07 33.19
N GLY A 134 -22.66 2.10 32.02
CA GLY A 134 -23.82 2.96 31.76
C GLY A 134 -23.51 4.40 31.34
N ASP A 135 -22.25 4.83 31.35
CA ASP A 135 -21.80 6.14 30.88
C ASP A 135 -21.41 6.11 29.40
N LEU A 136 -22.38 6.42 28.53
CA LEU A 136 -22.15 6.53 27.10
C LEU A 136 -21.32 7.76 26.69
N SER A 137 -21.09 8.73 27.59
CA SER A 137 -20.27 9.90 27.28
C SER A 137 -18.79 9.53 27.04
N LEU A 138 -18.36 8.37 27.55
CA LEU A 138 -17.03 7.80 27.33
C LEU A 138 -16.79 7.40 25.87
N LEU A 139 -17.85 7.18 25.07
CA LEU A 139 -17.75 6.81 23.66
C LEU A 139 -17.38 7.98 22.74
N SER A 140 -17.67 9.21 23.17
CA SER A 140 -17.50 10.42 22.36
C SER A 140 -16.48 11.39 22.95
N ARG A 141 -15.64 10.91 23.88
CA ARG A 141 -14.66 11.75 24.56
C ARG A 141 -13.49 12.03 23.60
N ASP A 142 -13.36 13.28 23.16
CA ASP A 142 -12.20 13.71 22.39
C ASP A 142 -10.95 13.68 23.28
N TYR A 143 -9.97 12.86 22.90
CA TYR A 143 -8.63 12.91 23.47
C TYR A 143 -7.86 14.02 22.76
N GLY A 144 -7.53 15.10 23.48
CA GLY A 144 -6.70 16.18 22.95
C GLY A 144 -5.35 15.65 22.43
N GLY A 145 -4.95 16.08 21.23
CA GLY A 145 -3.74 15.59 20.54
C GLY A 145 -3.98 14.44 19.55
N MET A 146 -5.24 14.14 19.22
CA MET A 146 -5.60 13.20 18.15
C MET A 146 -5.32 13.82 16.78
N GLU A 147 -4.13 13.56 16.22
CA GLU A 147 -3.83 13.86 14.82
C GLU A 147 -4.34 12.71 13.93
N PRO A 148 -5.01 12.98 12.80
CA PRO A 148 -5.52 11.95 11.88
C PRO A 148 -4.45 10.93 11.43
N GLU A 149 -3.19 11.35 11.36
CA GLU A 149 -2.03 10.54 11.00
C GLU A 149 -1.76 9.39 12.00
N LEU A 150 -2.29 9.48 13.23
CA LEU A 150 -2.19 8.41 14.21
C LEU A 150 -3.12 7.23 13.87
N LEU A 151 -4.28 7.48 13.27
CA LEU A 151 -5.20 6.42 12.85
C LEU A 151 -4.59 5.56 11.73
N SER A 152 -3.93 6.19 10.75
CA SER A 152 -3.26 5.48 9.66
C SER A 152 -2.07 4.64 10.14
N SER A 153 -1.43 5.04 11.24
CA SER A 153 -0.37 4.23 11.86
C SER A 153 -0.86 2.91 12.46
N VAL A 154 -2.17 2.78 12.73
CA VAL A 154 -2.80 1.60 13.35
C VAL A 154 -3.62 0.81 12.34
N LEU A 155 -4.43 1.49 11.52
CA LEU A 155 -5.37 0.86 10.58
C LEU A 155 -4.76 0.58 9.20
N GLY A 156 -3.52 1.03 8.98
CA GLY A 156 -2.83 0.91 7.70
C GLY A 156 -2.83 2.20 6.89
N GLU A 157 -2.17 2.15 5.74
CA GLU A 157 -1.95 3.32 4.91
C GLU A 157 -3.27 3.97 4.44
N ASP A 158 -3.42 5.27 4.73
CA ASP A 158 -4.53 6.06 4.22
C ASP A 158 -4.51 6.08 2.69
N ALA A 159 -5.67 5.86 2.07
CA ALA A 159 -5.85 6.00 0.64
C ALA A 159 -6.53 7.34 0.33
N MET A 160 -5.96 8.07 -0.63
CA MET A 160 -6.60 9.21 -1.28
C MET A 160 -7.10 8.80 -2.65
N HIS A 161 -8.18 9.40 -3.12
CA HIS A 161 -8.73 9.11 -4.44
C HIS A 161 -8.29 10.18 -5.43
N VAL A 162 -7.74 9.72 -6.56
CA VAL A 162 -7.34 10.57 -7.68
C VAL A 162 -8.24 10.28 -8.87
N VAL A 163 -8.56 11.30 -9.67
CA VAL A 163 -9.13 11.10 -11.00
C VAL A 163 -8.30 11.85 -12.04
N CYS A 164 -7.94 11.11 -13.08
CA CYS A 164 -7.18 11.63 -14.20
C CYS A 164 -8.14 12.13 -15.29
N LEU A 165 -8.01 13.39 -15.70
CA LEU A 165 -8.79 14.00 -16.75
C LEU A 165 -7.88 14.35 -17.94
N TYR A 166 -8.31 13.98 -19.13
CA TYR A 166 -7.58 14.25 -20.37
C TYR A 166 -8.15 15.51 -21.04
N PRO A 167 -7.35 16.25 -21.82
CA PRO A 167 -7.85 17.37 -22.62
C PRO A 167 -8.94 16.88 -23.59
N GLY A 168 -10.15 17.46 -23.54
CA GLY A 168 -11.28 17.05 -24.36
C GLY A 168 -12.38 16.29 -23.60
N ASN A 169 -13.10 15.39 -24.27
CA ASN A 169 -14.23 14.64 -23.70
C ASN A 169 -13.77 13.27 -23.14
N LEU A 170 -12.78 13.29 -22.23
CA LEU A 170 -12.31 12.22 -21.32
C LEU A 170 -11.88 10.83 -21.93
N LEU A 171 -10.80 10.26 -21.35
CA LEU A 171 -10.17 8.89 -21.20
C LEU A 171 -9.91 7.86 -22.36
N GLU A 172 -9.36 8.20 -23.53
CA GLU A 172 -9.10 7.19 -24.58
C GLU A 172 -8.38 5.91 -24.05
N ASP A 173 -8.91 4.73 -24.45
CA ASP A 173 -8.59 3.33 -24.06
C ASP A 173 -9.40 2.61 -22.95
N GLY A 174 -10.45 3.24 -22.39
CA GLY A 174 -11.37 2.53 -21.48
C GLY A 174 -12.76 3.17 -21.35
N VAL A 175 -13.61 2.95 -22.35
CA VAL A 175 -15.05 3.32 -22.37
C VAL A 175 -15.33 4.83 -22.27
N LEU A 176 -15.14 5.62 -23.35
CA LEU A 176 -15.71 6.98 -23.41
C LEU A 176 -16.35 7.38 -24.69
N ARG A 177 -17.57 7.85 -24.46
CA ARG A 177 -18.28 8.82 -25.28
C ARG A 177 -19.04 9.83 -24.41
N VAL A 178 -18.79 9.85 -23.09
CA VAL A 178 -19.65 10.55 -22.13
C VAL A 178 -18.94 11.81 -21.65
N LYS A 179 -19.42 12.97 -22.09
CA LYS A 179 -19.08 14.26 -21.47
C LYS A 179 -19.47 14.19 -20.00
N LEU A 180 -18.58 14.65 -19.12
CA LEU A 180 -18.90 14.81 -17.70
C LEU A 180 -20.15 15.70 -17.58
N GLU A 181 -21.25 15.11 -17.14
CA GLU A 181 -22.49 15.83 -16.97
C GLU A 181 -22.34 16.78 -15.80
N ARG A 182 -22.79 18.01 -16.02
CA ARG A 182 -22.77 19.06 -15.01
C ARG A 182 -24.18 19.47 -14.68
N ASP A 183 -24.44 19.70 -13.40
CA ASP A 183 -25.70 20.28 -12.96
C ASP A 183 -25.81 21.77 -13.34
N SER A 184 -26.92 22.41 -12.97
CA SER A 184 -27.16 23.84 -13.19
C SER A 184 -26.13 24.75 -12.50
N LYS A 185 -25.40 24.24 -11.51
CA LYS A 185 -24.29 24.92 -10.80
C LYS A 185 -22.92 24.52 -11.33
N LYS A 186 -22.87 23.86 -12.50
CA LYS A 186 -21.65 23.35 -13.16
C LYS A 186 -20.91 22.27 -12.35
N ARG A 187 -21.55 21.64 -11.35
CA ARG A 187 -20.95 20.59 -10.52
C ARG A 187 -21.06 19.24 -11.24
N PRO A 188 -20.03 18.39 -11.18
CA PRO A 188 -20.09 17.07 -11.79
C PRO A 188 -21.08 16.16 -11.07
N LYS A 189 -21.65 15.18 -11.78
CA LYS A 189 -22.37 14.08 -11.12
C LYS A 189 -21.37 13.08 -10.53
N PRO A 190 -21.32 12.87 -9.19
CA PRO A 190 -20.33 12.00 -8.57
C PRO A 190 -20.36 10.57 -9.10
N GLY A 191 -21.55 10.01 -9.35
CA GLY A 191 -21.69 8.65 -9.88
C GLY A 191 -21.03 8.41 -11.23
N GLN A 192 -20.78 9.46 -12.03
CA GLN A 192 -20.03 9.33 -13.29
C GLN A 192 -18.52 9.26 -13.07
N LEU A 193 -18.01 9.75 -11.93
CA LEU A 193 -16.58 9.77 -11.61
C LEU A 193 -16.13 8.53 -10.85
N VAL A 194 -17.03 7.92 -10.06
CA VAL A 194 -16.73 6.74 -9.21
C VAL A 194 -15.97 5.63 -9.94
N PRO A 195 -16.34 5.20 -11.17
CA PRO A 195 -15.62 4.14 -11.88
C PRO A 195 -14.18 4.48 -12.28
N TYR A 196 -13.81 5.76 -12.22
CA TYR A 196 -12.52 6.29 -12.65
C TYR A 196 -11.66 6.79 -11.49
N LEU A 197 -12.12 6.58 -10.25
CA LEU A 197 -11.33 6.89 -9.06
C LEU A 197 -10.21 5.86 -8.90
N ILE A 198 -9.00 6.35 -8.79
CA ILE A 198 -7.80 5.55 -8.54
C ILE A 198 -7.42 5.76 -7.07
N PRO A 199 -7.45 4.71 -6.23
CA PRO A 199 -6.93 4.81 -4.87
C PRO A 199 -5.41 4.88 -4.92
N VAL A 200 -4.85 5.90 -4.27
CA VAL A 200 -3.41 6.13 -4.19
C VAL A 200 -3.01 6.27 -2.72
N PRO A 201 -1.93 5.63 -2.27
CA PRO A 201 -1.31 5.89 -0.97
C PRO A 201 -1.18 7.39 -0.67
N LYS A 202 -1.72 7.86 0.47
CA LYS A 202 -1.69 9.29 0.87
C LYS A 202 -0.28 9.86 0.85
N ARG A 203 0.73 9.08 1.25
CA ARG A 203 2.16 9.48 1.23
C ARG A 203 2.68 9.89 -0.15
N LEU A 204 2.11 9.35 -1.23
CA LEU A 204 2.54 9.65 -2.60
C LEU A 204 1.94 10.96 -3.11
N VAL A 205 0.84 11.41 -2.50
CA VAL A 205 0.12 12.63 -2.86
C VAL A 205 0.16 13.67 -1.73
N GLU A 206 1.03 13.47 -0.74
CA GLU A 206 1.19 14.39 0.36
C GLU A 206 1.77 15.72 -0.15
N GLY A 207 1.10 16.82 0.17
CA GLY A 207 1.43 18.14 -0.36
C GLY A 207 1.02 18.38 -1.82
N VAL A 208 0.36 17.43 -2.48
CA VAL A 208 -0.22 17.63 -3.82
C VAL A 208 -1.60 18.26 -3.68
N GLU A 209 -1.80 19.44 -4.27
CA GLU A 209 -3.08 20.14 -4.21
C GLU A 209 -4.08 19.60 -5.24
N GLY A 210 -3.58 19.13 -6.37
CA GLY A 210 -4.39 18.82 -7.54
C GLY A 210 -4.74 20.07 -8.35
N ASP A 211 -5.36 19.88 -9.50
CA ASP A 211 -5.94 20.99 -10.26
C ASP A 211 -7.15 21.60 -9.55
N ALA A 212 -7.38 22.88 -9.86
CA ALA A 212 -8.54 23.62 -9.38
C ALA A 212 -9.86 22.84 -9.54
N ASN A 213 -10.50 22.56 -8.40
CA ASN A 213 -11.71 21.76 -8.30
C ASN A 213 -12.72 22.38 -7.32
N SER A 214 -12.79 23.71 -7.20
CA SER A 214 -13.68 24.40 -6.26
C SER A 214 -15.14 23.91 -6.31
N SER A 215 -15.66 23.69 -7.52
CA SER A 215 -17.01 23.12 -7.73
C SER A 215 -17.19 21.69 -7.20
N TRP A 216 -16.11 20.92 -7.08
CA TRP A 216 -16.12 19.56 -6.50
C TRP A 216 -15.98 19.61 -4.98
N ARG A 217 -15.22 20.58 -4.45
CA ARG A 217 -15.06 20.77 -2.99
C ARG A 217 -16.39 21.09 -2.29
N GLU A 218 -17.35 21.66 -3.02
CA GLU A 218 -18.73 21.89 -2.56
C GLU A 218 -19.62 20.63 -2.57
N VAL A 219 -19.15 19.53 -3.16
CA VAL A 219 -19.88 18.26 -3.23
C VAL A 219 -19.25 17.28 -2.24
N SER A 220 -19.98 16.90 -1.19
CA SER A 220 -19.45 16.07 -0.09
C SER A 220 -18.73 14.80 -0.56
N ALA A 221 -19.26 14.13 -1.59
CA ALA A 221 -18.69 12.90 -2.15
C ALA A 221 -17.37 13.10 -2.92
N LEU A 222 -17.05 14.33 -3.33
CA LEU A 222 -15.86 14.64 -4.14
C LEU A 222 -14.87 15.56 -3.41
N LYS A 223 -15.19 15.97 -2.17
CA LYS A 223 -14.42 16.95 -1.41
C LYS A 223 -12.95 16.54 -1.21
N THR A 224 -12.67 15.25 -1.11
CA THR A 224 -11.34 14.69 -0.89
C THR A 224 -10.69 14.12 -2.15
N VAL A 225 -11.36 14.20 -3.31
CA VAL A 225 -10.83 13.68 -4.58
C VAL A 225 -9.87 14.68 -5.20
N LEU A 226 -8.66 14.23 -5.52
CA LEU A 226 -7.68 15.00 -6.27
C LEU A 226 -7.96 14.88 -7.77
N ARG A 227 -7.93 16.01 -8.46
CA ARG A 227 -8.16 16.10 -9.89
C ARG A 227 -6.82 16.30 -10.58
N PHE A 228 -6.44 15.40 -11.49
CA PHE A 228 -5.22 15.51 -12.29
C PHE A 228 -5.60 15.75 -13.75
N ASN A 229 -5.46 16.98 -14.24
CA ASN A 229 -5.57 17.31 -15.66
C ASN A 229 -4.25 16.89 -16.35
N LEU A 230 -4.29 15.74 -17.00
CA LEU A 230 -3.14 15.20 -17.72
C LEU A 230 -2.82 16.06 -18.95
N THR A 231 -1.54 16.20 -19.23
CA THR A 231 -1.00 16.84 -20.43
C THR A 231 -0.12 15.84 -21.17
N ARG A 232 -0.13 15.89 -22.51
CA ARG A 232 0.69 14.97 -23.31
C ARG A 232 2.13 15.48 -23.37
N GLN A 233 3.09 14.63 -23.00
CA GLN A 233 4.54 14.89 -23.02
C GLN A 233 5.27 13.64 -23.52
N ASP A 234 6.01 13.74 -24.63
CA ASP A 234 6.84 12.64 -25.18
C ASP A 234 6.09 11.29 -25.24
N ASP A 235 4.84 11.33 -25.71
CA ASP A 235 3.88 10.21 -25.79
C ASP A 235 3.27 9.67 -24.47
N GLU A 236 3.57 10.30 -23.34
CA GLU A 236 2.97 9.98 -22.05
C GLU A 236 1.95 11.04 -21.61
N TRP A 237 0.94 10.61 -20.85
CA TRP A 237 -0.03 11.50 -20.23
C TRP A 237 0.36 11.80 -18.79
N VAL A 238 0.76 13.05 -18.54
CA VAL A 238 1.47 13.44 -17.33
C VAL A 238 0.74 14.58 -16.60
N TYR A 239 0.60 14.43 -15.29
CA TYR A 239 0.27 15.49 -14.35
C TYR A 239 1.51 15.89 -13.55
N ARG A 240 1.65 17.18 -13.27
CA ARG A 240 2.76 17.74 -12.51
C ARG A 240 2.24 18.73 -11.47
N ASP A 241 2.78 18.64 -10.26
CA ASP A 241 2.54 19.58 -9.17
C ASP A 241 3.84 19.76 -8.37
N GLY A 242 4.53 20.89 -8.59
CA GLY A 242 5.89 21.10 -8.09
C GLY A 242 6.86 20.02 -8.56
N GLU A 243 7.46 19.31 -7.61
CA GLU A 243 8.41 18.19 -7.86
C GLU A 243 7.71 16.85 -8.11
N ASN A 244 6.41 16.75 -7.83
CA ASN A 244 5.65 15.52 -7.99
C ASN A 244 5.23 15.33 -9.44
N ARG A 245 5.48 14.14 -9.97
CA ARG A 245 5.09 13.73 -11.33
C ARG A 245 4.24 12.47 -11.26
N PHE A 246 3.08 12.52 -11.91
CA PHE A 246 2.20 11.36 -12.09
C PHE A 246 2.00 11.11 -13.58
N CYS A 247 2.17 9.86 -14.00
CA CYS A 247 2.04 9.46 -15.38
C CYS A 247 1.02 8.33 -15.49
N MET A 248 0.05 8.46 -16.41
CA MET A 248 -0.83 7.35 -16.75
C MET A 248 -0.19 6.53 -17.87
N THR A 249 -0.01 5.23 -17.62
CA THR A 249 0.54 4.27 -18.56
C THR A 249 -0.42 3.10 -18.75
N GLU A 250 -0.07 2.17 -19.65
CA GLU A 250 -0.81 0.91 -19.83
C GLU A 250 -0.88 0.04 -18.55
N THR A 251 0.05 0.23 -17.61
CA THR A 251 0.09 -0.51 -16.33
C THR A 251 -0.61 0.24 -15.19
N GLY A 252 -1.15 1.43 -15.46
CA GLY A 252 -1.88 2.26 -14.52
C GLY A 252 -1.16 3.56 -14.17
N LEU A 253 -1.49 4.12 -13.00
CA LEU A 253 -0.92 5.38 -12.54
C LEU A 253 0.46 5.16 -11.90
N MET A 254 1.49 5.77 -12.48
CA MET A 254 2.85 5.76 -11.97
C MET A 254 3.18 7.09 -11.29
N ALA A 255 3.71 7.03 -10.07
CA ALA A 255 4.24 8.19 -9.36
C ALA A 255 5.78 8.24 -9.47
N GLY A 256 6.34 9.43 -9.64
CA GLY A 256 7.78 9.67 -9.66
C GLY A 256 8.13 11.08 -9.18
N ARG A 257 9.41 11.31 -8.87
CA ARG A 257 9.99 12.63 -8.61
C ARG A 257 10.98 12.96 -9.72
N PHE A 258 11.05 14.22 -10.16
CA PHE A 258 12.15 14.65 -11.02
C PHE A 258 13.48 14.60 -10.24
N PRO A 259 14.60 14.19 -10.86
CA PRO A 259 15.90 14.59 -10.35
C PRO A 259 15.98 16.13 -10.37
N GLU A 260 16.50 16.74 -9.30
CA GLU A 260 16.85 18.16 -9.27
C GLU A 260 17.59 18.50 -10.58
N GLN A 261 17.13 19.50 -11.34
CA GLN A 261 17.93 20.01 -12.44
C GLN A 261 19.28 20.48 -11.86
N PRO A 262 20.43 20.04 -12.39
CA PRO A 262 21.70 20.59 -11.97
C PRO A 262 21.67 22.10 -12.24
N ALA A 263 21.99 22.89 -11.21
CA ALA A 263 22.02 24.35 -11.30
C ALA A 263 22.84 24.78 -12.53
N PRO A 264 22.39 25.81 -13.28
CA PRO A 264 23.14 26.27 -14.44
C PRO A 264 24.57 26.64 -14.02
N PRO A 265 25.59 26.28 -14.82
CA PRO A 265 26.97 26.59 -14.48
C PRO A 265 27.11 28.11 -14.30
N ARG A 266 27.68 28.51 -13.16
CA ARG A 266 27.98 29.92 -12.91
C ARG A 266 28.91 30.42 -14.03
N PRO A 267 28.65 31.62 -14.60
CA PRO A 267 29.55 32.19 -15.58
C PRO A 267 30.92 32.36 -14.95
N SER A 268 31.94 31.84 -15.64
CA SER A 268 33.34 31.98 -15.26
C SER A 268 33.71 33.46 -15.29
N VAL A 269 34.21 33.98 -14.16
CA VAL A 269 34.93 35.25 -14.07
C VAL A 269 36.41 34.97 -14.25
#